data_AF-A0AA45JHE7-F1
#
_entry.id   AF-A0AA45JHE7-F1
#
_cell.length_a   1.000
_cell.length_b   1.000
_cell.length_c   1.000
_cell.angle_alpha   90.00
_cell.angle_beta   90.00
_cell.angle_gamma   90.00
#
_symmetry.space_group_name_H-M   'P 1'
#
loop_
_entity.id
_entity.type
_entity.pdbx_description
1 polymer ?
#
loop_
_entity_poly.entity_id
_entity_poly.type
_entity_poly.pdbx_seq_one_letter_code
_entity_poly.pdbx_strand_id
1 'polypeptide(L)'
;MAYTEYIPNAGACLATTNVLTGRGRVRWMVREDSQDPADNGWRIMSHIDTDDYLHSDGCWQIVDYNEICGIEPALIDMWSLPVGSDLQLVDDENGIRILDTASGRQILPPPTPPGGVTRAPGPSPHDIAKREDAIAAETCTALSGIPDWDLALVTATVSDTAPTTSRAQLFATGDAADLDLEPWFATQAPPPLRFVAESALPPTLVDDLGAHRRAMPDPSGRQWTTMQYAVQREGQFYYFTCRYR
;
A
#
# COMPACT_ATOMS: atom_id res chain seq x y z
N MET A 1 -17.52 -6.86 7.45
CA MET A 1 -16.13 -7.24 7.81
C MET A 1 -16.07 -7.48 9.31
N ALA A 2 -15.22 -8.39 9.79
CA ALA A 2 -15.05 -8.61 11.22
C ALA A 2 -14.20 -7.47 11.82
N TYR A 3 -14.78 -6.70 12.73
CA TYR A 3 -14.06 -5.70 13.51
C TYR A 3 -12.99 -6.40 14.35
N THR A 4 -11.72 -6.00 14.20
CA THR A 4 -10.62 -6.54 15.01
C THR A 4 -10.25 -5.48 16.04
N GLU A 5 -10.50 -5.79 17.31
CA GLU A 5 -10.11 -4.94 18.43
C GLU A 5 -8.66 -5.28 18.82
N TYR A 6 -7.73 -4.37 18.54
CA TYR A 6 -6.32 -4.50 18.92
C TYR A 6 -6.07 -3.91 20.31
N ILE A 7 -6.70 -2.76 20.58
CA ILE A 7 -6.56 -1.98 21.81
C ILE A 7 -7.95 -1.79 22.41
N PRO A 8 -8.23 -2.37 23.58
CA PRO A 8 -9.51 -2.23 24.25
C PRO A 8 -9.81 -0.77 24.60
N ASN A 9 -11.00 -0.29 24.22
CA ASN A 9 -11.46 1.08 24.49
C ASN A 9 -10.48 2.15 23.98
N ALA A 10 -9.89 1.95 22.79
CA ALA A 10 -8.93 2.89 22.20
C ALA A 10 -9.53 4.27 21.88
N GLY A 11 -10.86 4.37 21.83
CA GLY A 11 -11.55 5.59 21.46
C GLY A 11 -11.34 5.94 19.99
N ALA A 12 -11.73 7.17 19.64
CA ALA A 12 -11.59 7.72 18.31
C ALA A 12 -10.36 8.62 18.21
N CYS A 13 -9.83 8.73 17.00
CA CYS A 13 -8.78 9.66 16.63
C CYS A 13 -9.21 10.48 15.41
N LEU A 14 -8.40 11.47 15.04
CA LEU A 14 -8.54 12.12 13.74
C LEU A 14 -7.52 11.54 12.76
N ALA A 15 -7.97 11.29 11.54
CA ALA A 15 -7.08 10.97 10.44
C ALA A 15 -7.51 11.65 9.15
N THR A 16 -6.54 11.86 8.27
CA THR A 16 -6.82 12.43 6.96
C THR A 16 -7.53 11.43 6.07
N THR A 17 -8.44 11.91 5.21
CA THR A 17 -9.15 11.06 4.26
C THR A 17 -8.19 10.34 3.30
N ASN A 18 -7.01 10.90 3.02
CA ASN A 18 -5.97 10.22 2.25
C ASN A 18 -5.48 8.93 2.92
N VAL A 19 -5.35 8.88 4.25
CA VAL A 19 -5.06 7.64 4.99
C VAL A 19 -6.24 6.68 4.89
N LEU A 20 -7.45 7.16 5.18
CA LEU A 20 -8.64 6.32 5.29
C LEU A 20 -9.07 5.69 3.96
N THR A 21 -8.87 6.40 2.86
CA THR A 21 -9.16 5.92 1.50
C THR A 21 -8.00 5.13 0.88
N GLY A 22 -6.86 5.03 1.58
CA GLY A 22 -5.66 4.36 1.08
C GLY A 22 -4.91 5.13 -0.02
N ARG A 23 -5.29 6.38 -0.32
CA ARG A 23 -4.58 7.24 -1.27
C ARG A 23 -3.16 7.59 -0.81
N GLY A 24 -2.96 7.69 0.49
CA GLY A 24 -1.68 7.99 1.11
C GLY A 24 -1.39 7.06 2.29
N ARG A 25 -0.15 6.57 2.37
CA ARG A 25 0.36 5.80 3.51
C ARG A 25 0.61 6.71 4.71
N VAL A 26 0.35 6.19 5.91
CA VAL A 26 0.65 6.86 7.19
C VAL A 26 2.13 7.23 7.26
N ARG A 27 2.41 8.47 7.66
CA ARG A 27 3.78 8.99 7.79
C ARG A 27 3.99 9.83 9.02
N TRP A 28 3.02 10.67 9.34
CA TRP A 28 3.12 11.65 10.42
C TRP A 28 2.03 11.39 11.43
N MET A 29 2.40 11.40 12.70
CA MET A 29 1.48 11.16 13.80
C MET A 29 1.80 12.13 14.93
N VAL A 30 0.79 12.89 15.35
CA VAL A 30 0.90 13.79 16.49
C VAL A 30 -0.14 13.38 17.53
N ARG A 31 0.23 13.46 18.81
CA ARG A 31 -0.71 13.27 19.91
C ARG A 31 -0.96 14.58 20.62
N GLU A 32 -2.17 15.09 20.51
CA GLU A 32 -2.63 16.32 21.16
C GLU A 32 -3.46 16.02 22.42
N ASP A 33 -3.76 17.07 23.17
CA ASP A 33 -4.72 16.97 24.26
C ASP A 33 -6.09 16.56 23.71
N SER A 34 -6.70 15.57 24.36
CA SER A 34 -8.06 15.12 24.05
C SER A 34 -9.05 16.28 24.17
N GLN A 35 -9.88 16.46 23.14
CA GLN A 35 -10.89 17.52 23.09
C GLN A 35 -12.29 17.04 23.53
N ASP A 36 -12.49 15.72 23.61
CA ASP A 36 -13.77 15.09 23.95
C ASP A 36 -13.52 13.72 24.63
N PRO A 37 -14.38 13.22 25.53
CA PRO A 37 -14.20 11.91 26.16
C PRO A 37 -13.94 10.73 25.21
N ALA A 38 -14.43 10.78 23.96
CA ALA A 38 -14.15 9.74 22.96
C ALA A 38 -12.83 9.96 22.20
N ASP A 39 -12.29 11.18 22.20
CA ASP A 39 -11.06 11.53 21.49
C ASP A 39 -9.82 11.06 22.28
N ASN A 40 -8.99 10.24 21.67
CA ASN A 40 -7.76 9.72 22.27
C ASN A 40 -6.53 10.62 22.03
N GLY A 41 -6.72 11.71 21.28
CA GLY A 41 -5.73 12.74 21.01
C GLY A 41 -4.85 12.48 19.78
N TRP A 42 -4.92 11.30 19.15
CA TRP A 42 -4.09 11.01 17.96
C TRP A 42 -4.62 11.75 16.72
N ARG A 43 -3.67 12.29 15.96
CA ARG A 43 -3.84 12.95 14.65
C ARG A 43 -2.92 12.25 13.66
N ILE A 44 -3.49 11.58 12.67
CA ILE A 44 -2.76 10.65 11.79
C ILE A 44 -2.84 11.14 10.35
N MET A 45 -1.69 11.35 9.73
CA MET A 45 -1.57 11.95 8.40
C MET A 45 -0.73 11.07 7.49
N SER A 46 -1.00 11.21 6.21
CA SER A 46 -0.29 10.52 5.14
C SER A 46 0.95 11.29 4.70
N HIS A 47 1.85 10.59 4.01
CA HIS A 47 3.03 11.19 3.39
C HIS A 47 2.73 12.19 2.25
N ILE A 48 1.52 12.17 1.69
CA ILE A 48 1.11 13.08 0.60
C ILE A 48 0.34 14.30 1.10
N ASP A 49 0.04 14.36 2.39
CA ASP A 49 -0.70 15.48 2.97
C ASP A 49 0.21 16.71 3.07
N THR A 50 -0.19 17.77 2.38
CA THR A 50 0.47 19.07 2.44
C THR A 50 -0.20 19.97 3.47
N ASP A 51 0.50 21.01 3.92
CA ASP A 51 -0.07 22.00 4.85
C ASP A 51 -1.38 22.61 4.31
N ASP A 52 -1.42 22.99 3.03
CA ASP A 52 -2.63 23.49 2.38
C ASP A 52 -3.79 22.49 2.43
N TYR A 53 -3.50 21.19 2.28
CA TYR A 53 -4.51 20.15 2.33
C TYR A 53 -5.03 19.91 3.76
N LEU A 54 -4.15 19.95 4.76
CA LEU A 54 -4.54 19.78 6.18
C LEU A 54 -5.48 20.88 6.67
N HIS A 55 -5.45 22.06 6.04
CA HIS A 55 -6.34 23.18 6.31
C HIS A 55 -7.60 23.20 5.44
N SER A 56 -7.79 22.22 4.56
CA SER A 56 -8.97 22.13 3.69
C SER A 56 -10.16 21.48 4.38
N ASP A 57 -11.36 21.93 4.02
CA ASP A 57 -12.60 21.34 4.51
C ASP A 57 -12.72 19.88 4.07
N GLY A 58 -13.09 19.00 5.01
CA GLY A 58 -13.25 17.56 4.75
C GLY A 58 -11.95 16.76 4.72
N CYS A 59 -10.79 17.38 4.99
CA CYS A 59 -9.53 16.66 5.14
C CYS A 59 -9.59 15.64 6.28
N TRP A 60 -10.07 16.06 7.45
CA TRP A 60 -10.06 15.26 8.68
C TRP A 60 -11.36 14.51 8.89
N GLN A 61 -11.24 13.28 9.40
CA GLN A 61 -12.37 12.45 9.82
C GLN A 61 -12.11 11.87 11.21
N ILE A 62 -13.18 11.77 12.00
CA ILE A 62 -13.19 11.05 13.28
C ILE A 62 -13.38 9.57 12.97
N VAL A 63 -12.49 8.74 13.48
CA VAL A 63 -12.44 7.30 13.18
C VAL A 63 -12.02 6.52 14.42
N ASP A 64 -12.56 5.31 14.58
CA ASP A 64 -12.13 4.40 15.65
C ASP A 64 -10.65 4.04 15.45
N TYR A 65 -9.85 4.14 16.52
CA TYR A 65 -8.41 3.93 16.42
C TYR A 65 -8.07 2.51 15.96
N ASN A 66 -8.89 1.49 16.30
CA ASN A 66 -8.68 0.12 15.85
C ASN A 66 -8.96 -0.05 14.36
N GLU A 67 -9.84 0.75 13.75
CA GLU A 67 -10.04 0.73 12.29
C GLU A 67 -8.76 1.17 11.57
N ILE A 68 -8.10 2.21 12.09
CA ILE A 68 -6.81 2.65 11.56
C ILE A 68 -5.68 1.65 11.85
N CYS A 69 -5.66 1.00 13.02
CA CYS A 69 -4.70 -0.09 13.27
C CYS A 69 -4.87 -1.25 12.26
N GLY A 70 -6.07 -1.43 11.69
CA GLY A 70 -6.31 -2.33 10.58
C GLY A 70 -5.67 -1.88 9.26
N ILE A 71 -5.52 -0.56 9.06
CA ILE A 71 -4.86 0.05 7.88
C ILE A 71 -3.33 0.04 8.08
N GLU A 72 -2.85 0.48 9.23
CA GLU A 72 -1.43 0.53 9.59
C GLU A 72 -1.20 -0.09 10.99
N PRO A 73 -0.82 -1.39 11.05
CA PRO A 73 -0.62 -2.09 12.31
C PRO A 73 0.49 -1.54 13.20
N ALA A 74 1.47 -0.78 12.66
CA ALA A 74 2.52 -0.16 13.47
C ALA A 74 1.99 0.84 14.51
N LEU A 75 0.77 1.33 14.31
CA LEU A 75 0.09 2.24 15.25
C LEU A 75 -0.31 1.55 16.56
N ILE A 76 -0.34 0.22 16.59
CA ILE A 76 -0.56 -0.55 17.82
C ILE A 76 0.58 -0.32 18.80
N ASP A 77 1.82 -0.34 18.31
CA ASP A 77 3.02 -0.15 19.14
C ASP A 77 3.13 1.29 19.68
N MET A 78 2.52 2.25 18.98
CA MET A 78 2.55 3.67 19.31
C MET A 78 1.54 4.10 20.37
N TRP A 79 0.50 3.29 20.60
CA TRP A 79 -0.64 3.63 21.45
C TRP A 79 -0.28 4.26 22.80
N SER A 80 0.77 3.75 23.44
CA SER A 80 1.21 4.13 24.78
C SER A 80 2.03 5.43 24.86
N LEU A 81 2.37 6.04 23.73
CA LEU A 81 3.19 7.25 23.69
C LEU A 81 2.41 8.48 24.19
N PRO A 82 3.05 9.38 24.97
CA PRO A 82 2.34 10.44 25.70
C PRO A 82 1.76 11.53 24.78
N VAL A 83 0.84 12.32 25.33
CA VAL A 83 0.43 13.59 24.72
C VAL A 83 1.65 14.50 24.55
N GLY A 84 1.71 15.20 23.42
CA GLY A 84 2.86 15.97 22.96
C GLY A 84 3.83 15.18 22.09
N SER A 85 3.54 13.91 21.77
CA SER A 85 4.35 13.14 20.81
C SER A 85 4.20 13.69 19.41
N ASP A 86 5.32 13.89 18.71
CA ASP A 86 5.40 14.23 17.29
C ASP A 86 6.33 13.22 16.62
N LEU A 87 5.73 12.36 15.78
CA LEU A 87 6.34 11.13 15.36
C LEU A 87 6.28 10.97 13.84
N GLN A 88 7.34 10.39 13.32
CA GLN A 88 7.47 9.99 11.94
C GLN A 88 7.56 8.47 11.85
N LEU A 89 6.70 7.88 11.04
CA LEU A 89 6.82 6.49 10.63
C LEU A 89 7.80 6.43 9.45
N VAL A 90 8.98 5.85 9.69
CA VAL A 90 9.96 5.62 8.63
C VAL A 90 9.96 4.15 8.30
N ASP A 91 9.67 3.85 7.04
CA ASP A 91 9.84 2.53 6.47
C ASP A 91 11.10 2.58 5.58
N ASP A 92 12.16 1.91 6.02
CA ASP A 92 13.45 1.81 5.32
C ASP A 92 14.05 0.41 5.44
N GLU A 93 15.28 0.23 4.98
CA GLU A 93 16.02 -1.05 4.95
C GLU A 93 16.11 -1.74 6.33
N ASN A 94 15.96 -1.00 7.44
CA ASN A 94 15.97 -1.55 8.81
C ASN A 94 14.58 -1.95 9.32
N GLY A 95 13.55 -1.88 8.46
CA GLY A 95 12.15 -2.09 8.81
C GLY A 95 11.44 -0.82 9.26
N ILE A 96 10.21 -0.99 9.76
CA ILE A 96 9.40 0.12 10.28
C ILE A 96 10.03 0.64 11.57
N ARG A 97 10.36 1.93 11.58
CA ARG A 97 10.91 2.66 12.72
C ARG A 97 10.03 3.86 13.01
N ILE A 98 9.73 4.04 14.29
CA ILE A 98 9.00 5.21 14.78
C ILE A 98 10.04 6.17 15.34
N LEU A 99 10.20 7.29 14.65
CA LEU A 99 11.15 8.33 15.00
C LEU A 99 10.42 9.51 15.64
N ASP A 100 11.06 10.17 16.59
CA ASP A 100 10.72 11.53 16.99
C ASP A 100 11.00 12.49 15.83
N THR A 101 10.01 13.26 15.39
CA THR A 101 10.18 14.17 14.23
C THR A 101 11.25 15.23 14.49
N ALA A 102 11.26 15.81 15.70
CA ALA A 102 12.14 16.93 16.04
C ALA A 102 13.62 16.51 16.19
N SER A 103 13.87 15.34 16.79
CA SER A 103 15.23 14.86 17.08
C SER A 103 15.72 13.77 16.13
N GLY A 104 14.85 13.18 15.31
CA GLY A 104 15.16 12.05 14.43
C GLY A 104 15.51 10.76 15.18
N ARG A 105 15.32 10.72 16.50
CA ARG A 105 15.68 9.56 17.34
C ARG A 105 14.58 8.51 17.27
N GLN A 106 14.99 7.25 17.13
CA GLN A 106 14.06 6.13 17.25
C GLN A 106 13.50 6.04 18.68
N ILE A 107 12.18 6.04 18.80
CA ILE A 107 11.47 6.07 20.10
C ILE A 107 11.23 4.65 20.62
N LEU A 108 10.88 3.70 19.75
CA LEU A 108 10.59 2.31 20.14
C LEU A 108 11.69 1.36 19.63
N PRO A 109 12.21 0.45 20.46
CA PRO A 109 13.07 -0.63 19.98
C PRO A 109 12.28 -1.51 19.00
N PRO A 110 12.94 -2.16 18.03
CA PRO A 110 12.25 -3.08 17.13
C PRO A 110 11.53 -4.16 17.95
N PRO A 111 10.32 -4.59 17.54
CA PRO A 111 9.55 -5.56 18.29
C PRO A 111 10.39 -6.83 18.50
N THR A 112 10.52 -7.25 19.76
CA THR A 112 11.23 -8.50 20.10
C THR A 112 10.28 -9.65 19.84
N PRO A 113 10.56 -10.59 18.91
CA PRO A 113 9.65 -11.69 18.65
C PRO A 113 9.59 -12.64 19.87
N PRO A 114 8.41 -13.01 20.38
CA PRO A 114 8.30 -14.09 21.36
C PRO A 114 8.62 -15.42 20.65
N GLY A 115 9.77 -15.99 21.00
CA GLY A 115 10.23 -17.29 20.48
C GLY A 115 11.18 -17.12 19.30
N GLY A 116 12.47 -17.31 19.58
CA GLY A 116 13.54 -17.26 18.61
C GLY A 116 13.33 -18.22 17.45
N VAL A 117 12.87 -17.68 16.33
CA VAL A 117 13.22 -18.17 15.00
C VAL A 117 13.66 -16.95 14.23
N THR A 118 14.96 -16.80 14.04
CA THR A 118 15.52 -15.77 13.15
C THR A 118 15.09 -16.12 11.74
N ARG A 119 13.92 -15.62 11.33
CA ARG A 119 13.48 -15.68 9.94
C ARG A 119 14.53 -14.93 9.13
N ALA A 120 15.09 -15.55 8.09
CA ALA A 120 15.88 -14.80 7.13
C ALA A 120 15.03 -13.59 6.67
N PRO A 121 15.54 -12.36 6.75
CA PRO A 121 14.73 -11.19 6.44
C PRO A 121 14.29 -11.30 4.98
N GLY A 122 12.99 -11.50 4.77
CA GLY A 122 12.37 -11.20 3.48
C GLY A 122 12.52 -9.71 3.17
N PRO A 123 12.28 -9.28 1.92
CA PRO A 123 12.28 -7.88 1.55
C PRO A 123 11.31 -7.12 2.47
N SER A 124 11.72 -5.91 2.89
CA SER A 124 10.86 -5.03 3.66
C SER A 124 9.61 -4.66 2.83
N PRO A 125 8.48 -4.28 3.45
CA PRO A 125 7.35 -3.67 2.75
C PRO A 125 7.76 -2.49 1.86
N HIS A 126 8.76 -1.69 2.27
CA HIS A 126 9.38 -0.67 1.42
C HIS A 126 10.04 -1.25 0.17
N ASP A 127 10.86 -2.30 0.30
CA ASP A 127 11.51 -2.95 -0.85
C ASP A 127 10.49 -3.60 -1.79
N ILE A 128 9.40 -4.12 -1.24
CA ILE A 128 8.26 -4.66 -1.98
C ILE A 128 7.58 -3.53 -2.76
N ALA A 129 7.22 -2.44 -2.08
CA ALA A 129 6.57 -1.28 -2.66
C ALA A 129 7.44 -0.61 -3.74
N LYS A 130 8.73 -0.40 -3.48
CA LYS A 130 9.67 0.16 -4.45
C LYS A 130 9.80 -0.71 -5.69
N ARG A 131 9.75 -2.04 -5.54
CA ARG A 131 9.75 -2.98 -6.66
C ARG A 131 8.42 -2.93 -7.42
N GLU A 132 7.31 -2.84 -6.72
CA GLU A 132 5.97 -2.68 -7.31
C GLU A 132 5.86 -1.36 -8.09
N ASP A 133 6.36 -0.26 -7.54
CA ASP A 133 6.46 1.05 -8.21
C ASP A 133 7.35 0.98 -9.45
N ALA A 134 8.49 0.27 -9.37
CA ALA A 134 9.36 0.05 -10.51
C ALA A 134 8.67 -0.79 -11.60
N ILE A 135 7.98 -1.87 -11.22
CA ILE A 135 7.17 -2.70 -12.13
C ILE A 135 6.09 -1.84 -12.80
N ALA A 136 5.41 -0.99 -12.03
CA ALA A 136 4.38 -0.11 -12.54
C ALA A 136 4.94 0.93 -13.53
N ALA A 137 6.03 1.61 -13.17
CA ALA A 137 6.70 2.60 -14.02
C ALA A 137 7.24 1.98 -15.31
N GLU A 138 7.87 0.81 -15.23
CA GLU A 138 8.36 0.07 -16.39
C GLU A 138 7.19 -0.44 -17.26
N THR A 139 6.06 -0.84 -16.66
CA THR A 139 4.84 -1.18 -17.41
C THR A 139 4.36 0.01 -18.23
N CYS A 140 4.27 1.21 -17.64
CA CYS A 140 3.88 2.41 -18.37
C CYS A 140 4.88 2.76 -19.48
N THR A 141 6.18 2.61 -19.21
CA THR A 141 7.25 2.85 -20.18
C THR A 141 7.16 1.89 -21.37
N ALA A 142 7.01 0.59 -21.10
CA ALA A 142 6.89 -0.45 -22.10
C ALA A 142 5.66 -0.26 -23.01
N LEU A 143 4.55 0.24 -22.45
CA LEU A 143 3.29 0.43 -23.16
C LEU A 143 3.13 1.84 -23.75
N SER A 144 4.11 2.73 -23.54
CA SER A 144 4.05 4.14 -23.96
C SER A 144 3.88 4.35 -25.46
N GLY A 145 4.36 3.40 -26.28
CA GLY A 145 4.22 3.41 -27.74
C GLY A 145 2.81 3.12 -28.24
N ILE A 146 1.91 2.65 -27.37
CA ILE A 146 0.51 2.42 -27.71
C ILE A 146 -0.26 3.73 -27.42
N PRO A 147 -0.97 4.30 -28.40
CA PRO A 147 -1.73 5.53 -28.19
C PRO A 147 -3.03 5.26 -27.42
N ASP A 148 -3.65 6.33 -26.90
CA ASP A 148 -5.04 6.38 -26.43
C ASP A 148 -5.45 5.40 -25.31
N TRP A 149 -4.49 4.90 -24.52
CA TRP A 149 -4.76 4.15 -23.28
C TRP A 149 -4.44 4.99 -22.06
N ASP A 150 -5.26 4.80 -21.03
CA ASP A 150 -5.17 5.48 -19.73
C ASP A 150 -5.02 4.47 -18.59
N LEU A 151 -5.53 3.24 -18.76
CA LEU A 151 -5.48 2.15 -17.79
C LEU A 151 -4.94 0.87 -18.45
N ALA A 152 -3.97 0.22 -17.82
CA ALA A 152 -3.55 -1.15 -18.16
C ALA A 152 -3.90 -2.12 -17.04
N LEU A 153 -4.52 -3.24 -17.41
CA LEU A 153 -4.86 -4.34 -16.54
C LEU A 153 -3.99 -5.54 -16.88
N VAL A 154 -3.07 -5.88 -15.98
CA VAL A 154 -2.01 -6.85 -16.23
C VAL A 154 -2.24 -8.12 -15.43
N THR A 155 -2.14 -9.26 -16.09
CA THR A 155 -2.09 -10.58 -15.44
C THR A 155 -0.82 -11.29 -15.91
N ALA A 156 0.01 -11.71 -14.95
CA ALA A 156 1.19 -12.52 -15.22
C ALA A 156 1.13 -13.83 -14.41
N THR A 157 1.37 -14.95 -15.07
CA THR A 157 1.50 -16.27 -14.45
C THR A 157 2.94 -16.72 -14.57
N VAL A 158 3.61 -16.84 -13.42
CA VAL A 158 5.02 -17.18 -13.32
C VAL A 158 5.13 -18.60 -12.74
N SER A 159 6.00 -19.40 -13.35
CA SER A 159 6.28 -20.78 -12.95
C SER A 159 7.78 -21.03 -12.96
N ASP A 160 8.24 -21.99 -12.15
CA ASP A 160 9.63 -22.47 -12.20
C ASP A 160 9.85 -23.50 -13.32
N THR A 161 8.77 -24.06 -13.88
CA THR A 161 8.82 -25.19 -14.82
C THR A 161 8.32 -24.86 -16.22
N ALA A 162 7.79 -23.66 -16.43
CA ALA A 162 7.22 -23.22 -17.71
C ALA A 162 7.52 -21.74 -17.96
N PRO A 163 7.55 -21.30 -19.24
CA PRO A 163 7.69 -19.89 -19.58
C PRO A 163 6.59 -19.04 -18.93
N THR A 164 6.95 -17.85 -18.45
CA THR A 164 5.99 -16.89 -17.92
C THR A 164 4.98 -16.49 -18.99
N THR A 165 3.70 -16.62 -18.69
CA THR A 165 2.62 -16.12 -19.54
C THR A 165 2.13 -14.80 -18.97
N SER A 166 2.12 -13.74 -19.79
CA SER A 166 1.64 -12.42 -19.38
C SER A 166 0.67 -11.83 -20.40
N ARG A 167 -0.25 -11.02 -19.90
CA ARG A 167 -1.26 -10.31 -20.69
C ARG A 167 -1.53 -8.95 -20.06
N ALA A 168 -1.36 -7.89 -20.84
CA ALA A 168 -1.73 -6.52 -20.49
C ALA A 168 -2.88 -6.08 -21.40
N GLN A 169 -4.05 -5.81 -20.80
CA GLN A 169 -5.23 -5.29 -21.49
C GLN A 169 -5.29 -3.78 -21.26
N LEU A 170 -5.35 -3.01 -22.35
CA LEU A 170 -5.31 -1.56 -22.34
C LEU A 170 -6.70 -0.98 -22.57
N PHE A 171 -7.05 0.02 -21.78
CA PHE A 171 -8.34 0.69 -21.82
C PHE A 171 -8.16 2.21 -21.81
N ALA A 172 -9.09 2.90 -22.46
CA ALA A 172 -9.26 4.34 -22.30
C ALA A 172 -10.29 4.60 -21.21
N THR A 173 -9.92 5.42 -20.23
CA THR A 173 -10.80 5.77 -19.10
C THR A 173 -11.68 6.97 -19.43
N GLY A 174 -11.23 7.84 -20.35
CA GLY A 174 -11.90 9.12 -20.60
C GLY A 174 -11.97 9.95 -19.31
N ASP A 175 -13.12 10.57 -19.04
CA ASP A 175 -13.36 11.42 -17.87
C ASP A 175 -13.74 10.64 -16.58
N ALA A 176 -13.60 9.31 -16.58
CA ALA A 176 -13.94 8.49 -15.42
C ALA A 176 -12.96 8.75 -14.26
N ALA A 177 -13.43 9.47 -13.23
CA ALA A 177 -12.64 9.83 -12.06
C ALA A 177 -12.49 8.67 -11.05
N ASP A 178 -13.48 7.79 -10.96
CA ASP A 178 -13.49 6.62 -10.07
C ASP A 178 -13.61 5.33 -10.89
N LEU A 179 -12.64 4.43 -10.72
CA LEU A 179 -12.60 3.14 -11.40
C LEU A 179 -12.82 2.01 -10.39
N ASP A 180 -13.98 1.36 -10.46
CA ASP A 180 -14.21 0.10 -9.74
C ASP A 180 -13.54 -1.07 -10.48
N LEU A 181 -12.40 -1.52 -9.96
CA LEU A 181 -11.61 -2.62 -10.52
C LEU A 181 -11.75 -3.93 -9.71
N GLU A 182 -12.52 -3.93 -8.62
CA GLU A 182 -12.70 -5.11 -7.77
C GLU A 182 -13.25 -6.32 -8.55
N PRO A 183 -14.25 -6.17 -9.46
CA PRO A 183 -14.74 -7.28 -10.27
C PRO A 183 -13.66 -7.94 -11.14
N TRP A 184 -12.72 -7.14 -11.66
CA TRP A 184 -11.61 -7.64 -12.46
C TRP A 184 -10.60 -8.41 -11.61
N PHE A 185 -10.27 -7.91 -10.42
CA PHE A 185 -9.39 -8.64 -9.48
C PHE A 185 -10.01 -9.94 -8.99
N ALA A 186 -11.32 -9.97 -8.76
CA ALA A 186 -12.02 -11.16 -8.29
C ALA A 186 -12.15 -12.21 -9.40
N THR A 187 -12.68 -11.82 -10.56
CA THR A 187 -13.19 -12.76 -11.59
C THR A 187 -12.56 -12.60 -12.97
N GLN A 188 -11.65 -11.64 -13.16
CA GLN A 188 -11.13 -11.23 -14.47
C GLN A 188 -12.20 -10.73 -15.45
N ALA A 189 -13.36 -10.31 -14.94
CA ALA A 189 -14.34 -9.60 -15.74
C ALA A 189 -13.75 -8.25 -16.18
N PRO A 190 -13.67 -7.94 -17.48
CA PRO A 190 -13.15 -6.67 -17.94
C PRO A 190 -14.08 -5.52 -17.49
N PRO A 191 -13.52 -4.35 -17.13
CA PRO A 191 -14.34 -3.20 -16.77
C PRO A 191 -15.11 -2.70 -18.00
N PRO A 192 -16.22 -1.97 -17.82
CA PRO A 192 -17.03 -1.40 -18.91
C PRO A 192 -16.36 -0.16 -19.55
N LEU A 193 -15.06 -0.27 -19.86
CA LEU A 193 -14.24 0.76 -20.46
C LEU A 193 -13.98 0.46 -21.94
N ARG A 194 -13.60 1.48 -22.71
CA ARG A 194 -13.23 1.30 -24.11
C ARG A 194 -11.91 0.53 -24.19
N PHE A 195 -11.97 -0.71 -24.69
CA PHE A 195 -10.78 -1.49 -24.98
C PHE A 195 -9.96 -0.84 -26.11
N VAL A 196 -8.65 -0.75 -25.91
CA VAL A 196 -7.69 -0.11 -26.82
C VAL A 196 -6.85 -1.17 -27.52
N ALA A 197 -6.16 -2.02 -26.74
CA ALA A 197 -5.26 -3.03 -27.24
C ALA A 197 -4.98 -4.11 -26.20
N GLU A 198 -4.39 -5.22 -26.65
CA GLU A 198 -3.79 -6.23 -25.78
C GLU A 198 -2.32 -6.41 -26.19
N SER A 199 -1.44 -6.51 -25.19
CA SER A 199 -0.01 -6.75 -25.40
C SER A 199 0.52 -7.76 -24.41
N ALA A 200 1.55 -8.50 -24.79
CA ALA A 200 2.40 -9.20 -23.83
C ALA A 200 3.32 -8.19 -23.12
N LEU A 201 3.79 -8.55 -21.93
CA LEU A 201 4.84 -7.78 -21.25
C LEU A 201 6.20 -8.04 -21.91
N PRO A 202 7.08 -7.02 -22.02
CA PRO A 202 8.42 -7.24 -22.53
C PRO A 202 9.23 -8.17 -21.60
N PRO A 203 10.27 -8.85 -22.13
CA PRO A 203 11.09 -9.77 -21.35
C PRO A 203 11.70 -9.14 -20.08
N THR A 204 12.09 -7.87 -20.13
CA THR A 204 12.63 -7.12 -18.98
C THR A 204 11.65 -7.09 -17.81
N LEU A 205 10.40 -6.73 -18.09
CA LEU A 205 9.35 -6.67 -17.08
C LEU A 205 8.95 -8.08 -16.59
N VAL A 206 9.05 -9.10 -17.45
CA VAL A 206 8.89 -10.50 -17.05
C VAL A 206 9.99 -10.92 -16.06
N ASP A 207 11.23 -10.49 -16.28
CA ASP A 207 12.35 -10.76 -15.38
C ASP A 207 12.18 -10.04 -14.04
N ASP A 208 11.69 -8.79 -14.06
CA ASP A 208 11.39 -8.00 -12.86
C ASP A 208 10.29 -8.64 -12.01
N LEU A 209 9.21 -9.12 -12.64
CA LEU A 209 8.16 -9.91 -11.97
C LEU A 209 8.73 -11.20 -11.36
N GLY A 210 9.65 -11.86 -12.05
CA GLY A 210 10.37 -13.02 -11.52
C GLY A 210 11.26 -12.68 -10.32
N ALA A 211 11.94 -11.54 -10.34
CA ALA A 211 12.75 -11.06 -9.22
C ALA A 211 11.90 -10.66 -8.02
N HIS A 212 10.76 -10.02 -8.26
CA HIS A 212 9.77 -9.70 -7.25
C HIS A 212 9.15 -10.97 -6.64
N ARG A 213 8.83 -11.99 -7.45
CA ARG A 213 8.36 -13.30 -6.98
C ARG A 213 9.31 -13.98 -6.00
N ARG A 214 10.59 -14.04 -6.35
CA ARG A 214 11.63 -14.66 -5.49
C ARG A 214 11.83 -13.92 -4.18
N ALA A 215 11.54 -12.62 -4.17
CA ALA A 215 11.64 -11.79 -2.99
C ALA A 215 10.43 -11.95 -2.07
N MET A 216 9.23 -12.28 -2.57
CA MET A 216 8.03 -12.41 -1.74
C MET A 216 7.51 -13.84 -1.60
N PRO A 217 8.20 -14.71 -0.81
CA PRO A 217 7.60 -15.96 -0.39
C PRO A 217 6.55 -15.74 0.72
N ASP A 218 5.54 -16.60 0.77
CA ASP A 218 4.60 -16.67 1.87
C ASP A 218 5.29 -17.14 3.19
N PRO A 219 4.59 -17.15 4.35
CA PRO A 219 5.16 -17.60 5.62
C PRO A 219 5.68 -19.05 5.61
N SER A 220 5.27 -19.88 4.65
CA SER A 220 5.71 -21.26 4.45
C SER A 220 6.83 -21.41 3.41
N GLY A 221 7.31 -20.30 2.84
CA GLY A 221 8.34 -20.28 1.81
C GLY A 221 7.82 -20.48 0.38
N ARG A 222 6.50 -20.53 0.16
CA ARG A 222 5.91 -20.72 -1.16
C ARG A 222 5.88 -19.40 -1.92
N GLN A 223 6.25 -19.44 -3.20
CA GLN A 223 6.16 -18.29 -4.08
C GLN A 223 4.77 -18.20 -4.71
N TRP A 224 4.28 -16.98 -4.93
CA TRP A 224 3.04 -16.79 -5.69
C TRP A 224 3.20 -17.28 -7.13
N THR A 225 2.10 -17.66 -7.77
CA THR A 225 2.09 -18.16 -9.16
C THR A 225 1.44 -17.20 -10.13
N THR A 226 0.58 -16.31 -9.63
CA THR A 226 -0.11 -15.31 -10.45
C THR A 226 -0.05 -13.96 -9.77
N MET A 227 0.33 -12.94 -10.53
CA MET A 227 0.27 -11.54 -10.12
C MET A 227 -0.71 -10.82 -11.04
N GLN A 228 -1.65 -10.08 -10.45
CA GLN A 228 -2.54 -9.19 -11.19
C GLN A 228 -2.33 -7.79 -10.68
N TYR A 229 -2.24 -6.83 -11.60
CA TYR A 229 -2.13 -5.44 -11.23
C TYR A 229 -2.73 -4.48 -12.24
N ALA A 230 -3.16 -3.32 -11.76
CA ALA A 230 -3.70 -2.24 -12.58
C ALA A 230 -2.74 -1.05 -12.54
N VAL A 231 -2.51 -0.37 -13.67
CA VAL A 231 -1.66 0.84 -13.78
C VAL A 231 -2.36 1.93 -14.58
N GLN A 232 -2.31 3.17 -14.09
CA GLN A 232 -2.72 4.35 -14.86
C GLN A 232 -1.53 5.08 -15.48
N ARG A 233 -1.71 5.58 -16.72
CA ARG A 233 -0.65 6.20 -17.52
C ARG A 233 -0.08 7.49 -16.92
N GLU A 234 -0.90 8.31 -16.28
CA GLU A 234 -0.53 9.69 -15.87
C GLU A 234 -0.64 10.00 -14.36
N GLY A 235 -0.91 9.02 -13.47
CA GLY A 235 -1.27 9.37 -12.09
C GLY A 235 -1.23 8.30 -11.00
N GLN A 236 -0.33 7.32 -11.09
CA GLN A 236 0.13 6.48 -9.95
C GLN A 236 -0.95 5.69 -9.17
N PHE A 237 -2.05 5.29 -9.82
CA PHE A 237 -2.99 4.38 -9.18
C PHE A 237 -2.67 2.93 -9.51
N TYR A 238 -2.24 2.18 -8.49
CA TYR A 238 -1.88 0.77 -8.61
C TYR A 238 -2.56 -0.09 -7.56
N TYR A 239 -3.02 -1.25 -8.01
CA TYR A 239 -3.49 -2.33 -7.15
C TYR A 239 -2.71 -3.57 -7.51
N PHE A 240 -2.17 -4.27 -6.52
CA PHE A 240 -1.48 -5.53 -6.72
C PHE A 240 -2.21 -6.65 -5.97
N THR A 241 -2.37 -7.79 -6.62
CA THR A 241 -2.80 -9.02 -5.95
C THR A 241 -1.95 -10.19 -6.43
N CYS A 242 -1.42 -10.93 -5.47
CA CYS A 242 -0.65 -12.14 -5.70
C CYS A 242 -1.44 -13.34 -5.24
N ARG A 243 -1.66 -14.30 -6.13
CA ARG A 243 -2.30 -15.59 -5.83
C ARG A 243 -1.23 -16.66 -5.70
N TYR A 244 -1.24 -17.32 -4.54
CA TYR A 244 -0.44 -18.49 -4.23
C TYR A 244 -1.24 -19.74 -4.62
N ARG A 245 -0.65 -20.66 -5.37
CA ARG A 245 -1.23 -21.97 -5.68
C ARG A 245 -0.45 -23.06 -4.96
#